data_AF-A0A2D5TKS4-F1
#
_entry.id   AF-A0A2D5TKS4-F1
#
_cell.length_a   1.000
_cell.length_b   1.000
_cell.length_c   1.000
_cell.angle_alpha   90.00
_cell.angle_beta   90.00
_cell.angle_gamma   90.00
#
_symmetry.space_group_name_H-M   'P 1'
#
loop_
_entity.id
_entity.type
_entity.pdbx_description
1 polymer ?
#
loop_
_entity_poly.entity_id
_entity_poly.type
_entity_poly.pdbx_seq_one_letter_code
_entity_poly.pdbx_strand_id
1 'polypeptide(L)' 'MKLALKILFVVFVAWMVTGFSLIKMEHPKAQIVMGLGVLYLAFILMPLFIYYRYKDGKYQKYIINDDKLNEAFRKIKNS' A
#
# COMPACT_ATOMS: atom_id res chain seq x y z
N MET A 1 11.42 -1.31 -8.30
CA MET A 1 10.01 -1.59 -7.93
C MET A 1 9.83 -1.94 -6.44
N LYS A 2 10.40 -3.04 -5.92
CA LYS A 2 10.34 -3.35 -4.46
C LYS A 2 11.19 -2.42 -3.58
N LEU A 3 12.23 -1.80 -4.16
CA LEU A 3 13.26 -1.07 -3.40
C LEU A 3 12.77 0.28 -2.87
N ALA A 4 12.08 1.08 -3.69
CA ALA A 4 11.50 2.36 -3.25
C ALA A 4 10.47 2.17 -2.12
N LEU A 5 9.59 1.17 -2.25
CA LEU A 5 8.61 0.83 -1.22
C LEU A 5 9.28 0.30 0.06
N LYS A 6 10.35 -0.51 -0.08
CA LYS A 6 11.17 -0.94 1.06
C LYS A 6 11.84 0.25 1.77
N ILE A 7 12.42 1.20 1.03
CA ILE A 7 13.02 2.41 1.60
C ILE A 7 11.96 3.21 2.35
N LEU A 8 10.80 3.44 1.72
CA LEU A 8 9.68 4.18 2.33
C LEU A 8 9.23 3.52 3.65
N PHE A 9 9.17 2.19 3.66
CA PHE A 9 8.82 1.41 4.84
C PHE A 9 9.89 1.49 5.94
N VAL A 10 11.18 1.42 5.58
CA VAL A 10 12.29 1.58 6.55
C VAL A 10 12.29 2.98 7.16
N VAL A 11 12.07 4.02 6.36
CA VAL A 11 11.93 5.41 6.83
C VAL A 11 10.76 5.54 7.79
N PHE A 12 9.61 4.92 7.47
CA PHE A 12 8.45 4.90 8.37
C PHE A 12 8.77 4.22 9.71
N VAL A 13 9.46 3.08 9.71
CA VAL A 13 9.86 2.38 10.94
C VAL A 13 10.83 3.25 11.77
N ALA A 14 11.83 3.88 11.15
CA ALA A 14 12.74 4.78 11.83
C ALA A 14 12.00 5.99 12.46
N TRP A 15 11.00 6.53 11.77
CA TRP A 15 10.14 7.59 12.29
C TRP A 15 9.32 7.12 13.49
N MET A 16 8.73 5.93 13.43
CA MET A 16 7.96 5.36 14.55
C MET A 16 8.84 5.13 15.78
N VAL A 17 10.07 4.64 15.61
CA VAL A 17 11.05 4.48 16.70
C VAL A 17 11.42 5.84 17.31
N THR A 18 11.60 6.85 16.45
CA THR A 18 11.90 8.23 16.90
C THR A 18 10.71 8.79 17.69
N GLY A 19 9.49 8.69 17.16
CA GLY A 19 8.27 9.13 17.84
C GLY A 19 8.06 8.43 19.19
N PHE A 20 8.29 7.13 19.26
CA PHE A 20 8.19 6.37 20.51
C PHE A 20 9.24 6.78 21.54
N SER A 21 10.47 7.07 21.10
CA SER A 21 11.53 7.56 21.99
C SER A 21 11.21 8.94 22.54
N LEU A 22 10.61 9.83 21.73
CA LEU A 22 10.15 11.14 22.18
C LEU A 22 8.99 11.06 23.19
N ILE A 23 8.10 10.07 23.05
CA ILE A 23 7.02 9.82 24.01
C ILE A 23 7.59 9.41 25.37
N LYS A 24 8.61 8.55 25.37
CA LYS A 24 9.29 8.14 26.62
C LYS A 24 9.97 9.29 27.36
N MET A 25 10.36 10.34 26.64
CA MET A 25 10.95 11.55 27.22
C MET A 25 9.89 12.58 27.65
N GLU A 26 8.60 12.22 27.64
CA GLU A 26 7.44 13.08 27.96
C GLU A 26 7.47 14.43 27.24
N HIS A 27 8.08 14.48 26.06
CA HIS A 27 8.23 15.72 25.34
C HIS A 27 6.83 16.16 24.84
N PRO A 28 6.37 17.40 25.10
CA PRO A 28 5.02 17.84 24.73
C PRO A 28 4.72 17.78 23.22
N LYS A 29 5.77 17.73 22.38
CA LYS A 29 5.65 17.62 20.92
C LYS A 29 5.59 16.17 20.42
N ALA A 30 5.73 15.18 21.30
CA ALA A 30 5.80 13.78 20.92
C ALA A 30 4.51 13.28 20.24
N GLN A 31 3.35 13.72 20.73
CA GLN A 31 2.06 13.41 20.09
C GLN A 31 1.96 13.97 18.67
N ILE A 32 2.46 15.18 18.43
CA ILE A 32 2.46 15.82 17.10
C ILE A 32 3.38 15.06 16.14
N VAL A 33 4.58 14.68 16.60
CA VAL A 33 5.54 13.91 15.79
C VAL A 33 5.00 12.52 15.45
N MET A 34 4.28 11.89 16.39
CA MET A 34 3.64 10.60 16.15
C MET A 34 2.45 10.73 15.18
N GLY A 35 1.61 11.76 15.35
CA GLY A 35 0.52 12.07 14.43
C GLY A 35 1.00 12.36 13.01
N LEU A 36 2.10 13.09 12.85
CA LEU A 36 2.75 13.31 11.56
C LEU A 36 3.23 12.01 10.91
N GLY A 37 3.75 11.06 11.71
CA GLY A 37 4.11 9.73 11.22
C GLY A 37 2.89 8.93 10.69
N VAL A 38 1.76 9.02 11.39
CA VAL A 38 0.50 8.39 10.95
C VAL A 38 -0.05 9.06 9.69
N LEU A 39 0.00 10.40 9.60
CA LEU A 39 -0.41 11.15 8.41
C LEU A 39 0.47 10.79 7.21
N TYR A 40 1.78 10.68 7.40
CA TYR A 40 2.70 10.21 6.37
C TYR A 40 2.29 8.81 5.87
N LEU A 41 1.94 7.90 6.77
CA LEU A 41 1.48 6.57 6.38
C LEU A 41 0.18 6.63 5.58
N ALA A 42 -0.80 7.43 6.03
CA ALA A 42 -2.11 7.52 5.41
C ALA A 42 -2.08 8.19 4.03
N PHE A 43 -1.33 9.29 3.89
CA PHE A 43 -1.35 10.11 2.68
C PHE A 43 -0.22 9.81 1.69
N ILE A 44 0.90 9.27 2.15
CA ILE A 44 2.06 8.99 1.28
C ILE A 44 2.20 7.48 1.11
N LEU A 45 2.34 6.73 2.21
CA LEU A 45 2.64 5.29 2.10
C LEU A 45 1.47 4.51 1.48
N MET A 46 0.22 4.78 1.89
CA MET A 46 -0.96 4.05 1.39
C MET A 46 -1.21 4.30 -0.12
N PRO A 47 -1.27 5.54 -0.63
CA PRO A 47 -1.54 5.75 -2.06
C PRO A 47 -0.38 5.25 -2.92
N LEU A 48 0.87 5.43 -2.47
CA LEU A 48 2.04 4.94 -3.18
C LEU A 48 2.07 3.41 -3.21
N PHE A 49 1.69 2.74 -2.12
CA PHE A 49 1.57 1.29 -2.04
C PHE A 49 0.53 0.75 -3.02
N ILE A 50 -0.66 1.36 -3.06
CA ILE A 50 -1.73 0.98 -3.99
C ILE A 50 -1.26 1.24 -5.43
N TYR A 51 -0.76 2.42 -5.75
CA TYR A 51 -0.26 2.71 -7.10
C TYR A 51 0.79 1.69 -7.54
N TYR A 52 1.76 1.38 -6.68
CA TYR A 52 2.80 0.41 -7.01
C TYR A 52 2.27 -1.00 -7.21
N ARG A 53 1.37 -1.44 -6.33
CA ARG A 53 0.75 -2.75 -6.43
C ARG A 53 -0.13 -2.87 -7.66
N TYR A 54 -0.77 -1.76 -8.04
CA TYR A 54 -1.74 -1.73 -9.13
C TYR A 54 -1.10 -1.46 -10.51
N LYS A 55 0.15 -0.98 -10.55
CA LYS A 55 0.89 -0.64 -11.78
C LYS A 55 1.36 -1.85 -12.60
N ASP A 56 1.63 -3.00 -11.98
CA ASP A 56 2.17 -4.19 -12.66
C ASP A 56 1.14 -5.00 -13.48
N GLY A 57 0.07 -4.36 -13.98
CA GLY A 57 -0.81 -4.94 -15.01
C GLY A 57 -1.67 -6.15 -14.59
N LYS A 58 -1.61 -6.61 -13.33
CA LYS A 58 -2.38 -7.78 -12.86
C LYS A 58 -3.91 -7.60 -12.93
N TYR A 59 -4.41 -6.37 -13.06
CA TYR A 59 -5.84 -6.08 -13.30
C TYR A 59 -6.32 -6.67 -14.61
N GLN A 60 -5.48 -6.66 -15.65
CA GLN A 60 -5.84 -7.19 -16.96
C GLN A 60 -6.17 -8.70 -16.91
N LYS A 61 -5.65 -9.41 -15.90
CA LYS A 61 -5.98 -10.82 -15.69
C LYS A 61 -7.44 -11.01 -15.22
N TYR A 62 -7.99 -10.02 -14.51
CA TYR A 62 -9.35 -10.00 -13.99
C TYR A 62 -10.36 -9.23 -14.87
N ILE A 63 -9.89 -8.52 -15.90
CA ILE A 63 -10.78 -7.97 -16.92
C ILE A 63 -11.39 -9.17 -17.67
N ILE A 64 -12.72 -9.26 -17.63
CA ILE A 64 -13.50 -10.18 -18.45
C ILE A 64 -13.52 -9.56 -19.85
N ASN A 65 -12.69 -10.08 -20.74
CA ASN A 65 -12.78 -9.78 -22.17
C ASN A 65 -13.81 -10.70 -22.80
N ASP A 66 -14.37 -10.28 -23.93
CA ASP A 66 -15.37 -11.04 -24.69
C ASP A 66 -14.92 -12.48 -24.98
N ASP A 67 -13.64 -12.72 -25.23
CA ASP A 67 -13.08 -14.07 -25.43
C ASP A 67 -13.23 -14.98 -24.20
N LYS A 68 -12.96 -14.47 -22.99
CA LYS A 68 -13.11 -15.22 -21.73
C LYS A 68 -14.58 -15.46 -21.40
N LEU A 69 -15.43 -14.49 -21.74
CA LEU A 69 -16.88 -14.56 -21.57
C LEU A 69 -17.48 -15.64 -22.50
N ASN A 70 -17.03 -15.67 -23.76
CA ASN A 70 -17.39 -16.68 -24.74
C ASN A 70 -16.88 -18.08 -24.37
N GLU A 71 -15.66 -18.22 -23.84
CA GLU A 71 -15.17 -19.49 -23.29
C GLU A 71 -16.03 -19.99 -22.13
N ALA A 72 -16.38 -19.12 -21.19
CA ALA A 72 -17.25 -19.47 -20.06
C ALA A 72 -18.63 -19.96 -20.53
N PHE A 73 -19.25 -19.25 -21.48
CA PHE A 73 -20.53 -19.67 -22.07
C PHE A 73 -20.43 -20.98 -22.88
N ARG A 74 -19.36 -21.19 -23.65
CA ARG A 74 -19.13 -22.47 -24.36
C ARG A 74 -18.95 -23.63 -23.38
N LYS A 75 -18.28 -23.41 -22.25
CA LYS A 75 -18.08 -24.43 -21.21
C LYS A 75 -19.39 -24.81 -20.52
N ILE A 76 -20.29 -23.85 -20.30
CA ILE A 76 -21.64 -24.10 -19.76
C ILE A 76 -22.51 -24.83 -20.79
N LYS A 77 -22.43 -24.45 -22.07
CA LYS A 77 -23.23 -25.06 -23.14
C LYS A 77 -22.83 -26.52 -23.47
N ASN A 78 -21.57 -26.88 -23.21
CA ASN A 78 -21.02 -28.21 -23.45
C ASN A 78 -20.97 -29.10 -22.18
N SER A 79 -21.54 -28.63 -21.07
CA SER A 79 -21.73 -29.37 -19.81
C SER A 79 -23.17 -29.83 -19.67
#